data_AF-C3PJQ1-F1
#
_entry.id   AF-C3PJQ1-F1
#
_cell.length_a   1.000
_cell.length_b   1.000
_cell.length_c   1.000
_cell.angle_alpha   90.00
_cell.angle_beta   90.00
_cell.angle_gamma   90.00
#
_symmetry.space_group_name_H-M   'P 1'
#
loop_
_entity.id
_entity.type
_entity.pdbx_description
1 polymer ?
#
loop_
_entity_poly.entity_id
_entity_poly.type
_entity_poly.pdbx_seq_one_letter_code
_entity_poly.pdbx_strand_id
1 'polypeptide(L)'
;MGLASLEGEQSLAVTCGFADVDTGLAHAEQGIDVRCELLTVARTNQAEAAAAVSAAAALLTESAGLLPAQPGLLLPKLFAEGDERFAHVSVRHGMLIAPYLWGGQTPQVAEEGRLTLVCQLLMLSDAEYAYAVEEGVPALQQAVAEQGIDLLDWQRSE
;
A
#
# COMPACT_ATOMS: atom_id res chain seq x y z
N MET A 1 14.01 3.21 -5.73
CA MET A 1 13.15 2.02 -5.60
C MET A 1 14.03 0.82 -5.33
N GLY A 2 13.69 0.03 -4.32
CA GLY A 2 14.29 -1.27 -4.01
C GLY A 2 13.37 -2.39 -4.46
N LEU A 3 13.95 -3.50 -4.92
CA LEU A 3 13.22 -4.69 -5.39
C LEU A 3 13.86 -5.94 -4.78
N ALA A 4 13.05 -6.94 -4.44
CA ALA A 4 13.53 -8.24 -4.01
C ALA A 4 12.58 -9.35 -4.44
N SER A 5 13.13 -10.54 -4.70
CA SER A 5 12.35 -11.77 -4.77
C SER A 5 12.36 -12.42 -3.39
N LEU A 6 11.21 -12.87 -2.92
CA LEU A 6 11.03 -13.57 -1.66
C LEU A 6 10.65 -15.03 -1.93
N GLU A 7 10.62 -15.86 -0.88
CA GLU A 7 10.13 -17.22 -0.99
C GLU A 7 8.65 -17.26 -1.42
N GLY A 8 8.25 -18.35 -2.10
CA GLY A 8 6.85 -18.53 -2.54
C GLY A 8 6.45 -17.68 -3.74
N GLU A 9 7.38 -17.39 -4.66
CA GLU A 9 7.14 -16.61 -5.89
C GLU A 9 6.62 -15.19 -5.63
N GLN A 10 6.98 -14.65 -4.47
CA GLN A 10 6.60 -13.29 -4.07
C GLN A 10 7.65 -12.29 -4.55
N SER A 11 7.18 -11.14 -5.01
CA SER A 11 7.99 -9.96 -5.27
C SER A 11 7.72 -8.90 -4.23
N LEU A 12 8.78 -8.26 -3.75
CA LEU A 12 8.74 -7.05 -2.93
C LEU A 12 9.20 -5.87 -3.77
N ALA A 13 8.46 -4.76 -3.68
CA ALA A 13 8.91 -3.46 -4.14
C ALA A 13 8.76 -2.44 -3.02
N VAL A 14 9.74 -1.53 -2.91
CA VAL A 14 9.72 -0.44 -1.93
C VAL A 14 10.22 0.85 -2.57
N THR A 15 9.56 1.97 -2.28
CA THR A 15 10.02 3.28 -2.72
C THR A 15 11.35 3.64 -2.05
N CYS A 16 12.11 4.55 -2.68
CA CYS A 16 13.25 5.20 -2.03
C CYS A 16 13.18 6.67 -2.41
N GLY A 17 12.89 7.53 -1.43
CA GLY A 17 12.67 8.96 -1.62
C GLY A 17 11.20 9.37 -1.55
N PHE A 18 10.24 8.45 -1.34
CA PHE A 18 8.85 8.87 -1.12
C PHE A 18 8.70 9.60 0.23
N ALA A 19 9.63 9.36 1.17
CA ALA A 19 9.67 10.08 2.44
C ALA A 19 9.90 11.60 2.29
N ASP A 20 10.27 12.09 1.10
CA ASP A 20 10.36 13.52 0.83
C ASP A 20 9.01 14.17 0.47
N VAL A 21 7.96 13.36 0.27
CA VAL A 21 6.60 13.83 -0.01
C VAL A 21 5.87 14.12 1.29
N ASP A 22 5.35 15.34 1.42
CA ASP A 22 4.47 15.70 2.52
C ASP A 22 3.03 15.25 2.27
N THR A 23 2.60 14.23 3.02
CA THR A 23 1.23 13.71 2.95
C THR A 23 0.30 14.33 4.00
N GLY A 24 0.74 15.34 4.75
CA GLY A 24 -0.03 15.98 5.82
C GLY A 24 -0.10 15.18 7.12
N LEU A 25 0.71 14.12 7.26
CA LEU A 25 0.74 13.27 8.45
C LEU A 25 1.71 13.82 9.49
N ALA A 26 1.27 13.89 10.74
CA ALA A 26 2.08 14.32 11.88
C ALA A 26 1.83 13.43 13.10
N HIS A 27 2.83 13.30 13.97
CA HIS A 27 2.72 12.55 15.19
C HIS A 27 1.75 13.26 16.14
N ALA A 28 0.64 12.60 16.48
CA ALA A 28 -0.49 13.20 17.19
C ALA A 28 -0.10 13.92 18.50
N GLU A 29 0.89 13.42 19.22
CA GLU A 29 1.31 13.97 20.52
C GLU A 29 2.48 14.96 20.44
N GLN A 30 3.31 14.85 19.41
CA GLN A 30 4.61 15.54 19.35
C GLN A 30 4.63 16.65 18.30
N GLY A 31 3.66 16.67 17.38
CA GLY A 31 3.60 17.63 16.28
C GLY A 31 4.78 17.51 15.30
N ILE A 32 5.51 16.39 15.35
CA ILE A 32 6.62 16.08 14.47
C ILE A 32 6.04 15.52 13.17
N ASP A 33 6.58 15.96 12.03
CA ASP A 33 6.19 15.44 10.72
C ASP A 33 6.42 13.94 10.64
N VAL A 34 5.45 13.22 10.09
CA VAL A 34 5.57 11.80 9.79
C VAL A 34 5.63 11.64 8.28
N ARG A 35 6.67 10.95 7.83
CA ARG A 35 6.91 10.60 6.43
C ARG A 35 6.90 9.09 6.29
N CYS A 36 6.70 8.61 5.06
CA CYS A 36 6.62 7.19 4.78
C CYS A 36 7.44 6.84 3.54
N GLU A 37 8.01 5.64 3.53
CA GLU A 37 8.19 4.89 2.30
C GLU A 37 6.99 3.94 2.11
N LEU A 38 6.69 3.59 0.86
CA LEU A 38 5.66 2.63 0.50
C LEU A 38 6.33 1.31 0.11
N LEU A 39 5.80 0.20 0.62
CA LEU A 39 6.21 -1.14 0.24
C LEU A 39 5.00 -1.94 -0.27
N THR A 40 5.20 -2.89 -1.18
CA THR A 40 4.20 -3.93 -1.46
C THR A 40 4.89 -5.29 -1.54
N VAL A 41 4.12 -6.33 -1.25
CA VAL A 41 4.51 -7.73 -1.41
C VAL A 41 3.35 -8.46 -2.07
N ALA A 42 3.62 -9.19 -3.14
CA ALA A 42 2.60 -9.90 -3.90
C ALA A 42 3.20 -11.05 -4.72
N ARG A 43 2.41 -12.07 -5.03
CA ARG A 43 2.76 -13.13 -5.98
C ARG A 43 2.55 -12.66 -7.41
N THR A 44 3.46 -11.80 -7.82
CA THR A 44 3.58 -11.26 -9.18
C THR A 44 5.06 -11.03 -9.50
N ASN A 45 5.38 -10.60 -10.72
CA ASN A 45 6.71 -10.14 -11.09
C ASN A 45 7.05 -8.78 -10.45
N GLN A 46 8.35 -8.49 -10.35
CA GLN A 46 8.84 -7.27 -9.70
C GLN A 46 8.42 -5.99 -10.42
N ALA A 47 8.18 -6.03 -11.74
CA ALA A 47 7.77 -4.85 -12.49
C ALA A 47 6.35 -4.41 -12.12
N GLU A 48 5.44 -5.36 -11.92
CA GLU A 48 4.08 -5.09 -11.47
C GLU A 48 4.04 -4.61 -10.01
N ALA A 49 4.80 -5.25 -9.13
CA ALA A 49 4.97 -4.78 -7.74
C ALA A 49 5.51 -3.34 -7.69
N ALA A 50 6.53 -3.03 -8.50
CA ALA A 50 7.12 -1.70 -8.61
C ALA A 50 6.12 -0.66 -9.15
N ALA A 51 5.31 -1.04 -10.13
CA ALA A 51 4.30 -0.16 -10.70
C ALA A 51 3.20 0.18 -9.69
N ALA A 52 2.76 -0.79 -8.86
CA ALA A 52 1.75 -0.55 -7.83
C ALA A 52 2.20 0.52 -6.82
N VAL A 53 3.41 0.36 -6.24
CA VAL A 53 3.92 1.33 -5.26
C VAL A 53 4.21 2.69 -5.91
N SER A 54 4.61 2.71 -7.18
CA SER A 54 4.82 3.95 -7.94
C SER A 54 3.50 4.68 -8.20
N ALA A 55 2.43 3.96 -8.55
CA ALA A 55 1.11 4.55 -8.75
C ALA A 55 0.54 5.11 -7.43
N ALA A 56 0.70 4.37 -6.32
CA ALA A 56 0.29 4.85 -5.00
C ALA A 56 1.07 6.12 -4.60
N ALA A 57 2.39 6.14 -4.81
CA ALA A 57 3.22 7.30 -4.55
C ALA A 57 2.81 8.52 -5.40
N ALA A 58 2.52 8.31 -6.69
CA ALA A 58 2.06 9.36 -7.59
C ALA A 58 0.73 9.96 -7.11
N LEU A 59 -0.26 9.12 -6.81
CA LEU A 59 -1.57 9.56 -6.31
C LEU A 59 -1.44 10.39 -5.02
N LEU A 60 -0.63 9.92 -4.05
CA LEU A 60 -0.41 10.63 -2.79
C LEU A 60 0.32 11.96 -3.01
N THR A 61 1.29 12.00 -3.93
CA THR A 61 2.00 13.24 -4.30
C THR A 61 1.04 14.25 -4.93
N GLU A 62 0.21 13.81 -5.88
CA GLU A 62 -0.79 14.64 -6.55
C GLU A 62 -1.87 15.15 -5.59
N SER A 63 -2.12 14.42 -4.50
CA SER A 63 -3.06 14.81 -3.45
C SER A 63 -2.56 15.97 -2.58
N ALA A 64 -1.30 16.38 -2.72
CA ALA A 64 -0.73 17.59 -2.10
C ALA A 64 -1.02 17.72 -0.58
N GLY A 65 -0.85 16.63 0.16
CA GLY A 65 -1.04 16.59 1.62
C GLY A 65 -2.48 16.38 2.10
N LEU A 66 -3.46 16.22 1.20
CA LEU A 66 -4.85 15.97 1.57
C LEU A 66 -5.11 14.53 2.01
N LEU A 67 -4.29 13.58 1.55
CA LEU A 67 -4.40 12.16 1.86
C LEU A 67 -3.21 11.73 2.73
N PRO A 68 -3.39 11.56 4.04
CA PRO A 68 -2.32 11.11 4.93
C PRO A 68 -1.93 9.67 4.62
N ALA A 69 -0.66 9.42 4.28
CA ALA A 69 -0.14 8.09 4.00
C ALA A 69 0.01 7.28 5.29
N GLN A 70 -1.12 6.75 5.78
CA GLN A 70 -1.22 5.98 7.02
C GLN A 70 -2.06 4.72 6.82
N PRO A 71 -1.93 3.71 7.71
CA PRO A 71 -2.77 2.53 7.69
C PRO A 71 -4.28 2.89 7.69
N GLY A 72 -5.05 2.17 6.89
CA GLY A 72 -6.48 2.39 6.68
C GLY A 72 -6.81 3.34 5.52
N LEU A 73 -5.83 4.01 4.90
CA LEU A 73 -6.10 4.81 3.71
C LEU A 73 -6.42 3.92 2.51
N LEU A 74 -7.56 4.18 1.88
CA LEU A 74 -7.97 3.58 0.61
C LEU A 74 -7.49 4.44 -0.57
N LEU A 75 -6.96 3.80 -1.60
CA LEU A 75 -6.36 4.42 -2.78
C LEU A 75 -7.09 3.94 -4.05
N PRO A 76 -7.92 4.76 -4.68
CA PRO A 76 -8.66 4.33 -5.86
C PRO A 76 -7.78 4.26 -7.11
N LYS A 77 -8.10 3.32 -8.01
CA LYS A 77 -7.69 3.31 -9.41
C LYS A 77 -6.19 3.46 -9.63
N LEU A 78 -5.40 2.69 -8.90
CA LEU A 78 -3.94 2.68 -9.03
C LEU A 78 -3.48 2.14 -10.39
N PHE A 79 -4.25 1.24 -10.98
CA PHE A 79 -4.05 0.78 -12.35
C PHE A 79 -5.15 1.33 -13.25
N ALA A 80 -4.75 1.93 -14.37
CA ALA A 80 -5.68 2.44 -15.35
C ALA A 80 -6.47 1.31 -15.99
N GLU A 81 -7.75 1.57 -16.27
CA GLU A 81 -8.59 0.68 -17.03
C GLU A 81 -8.01 0.51 -18.44
N GLY A 82 -7.76 -0.73 -18.86
CA GLY A 82 -7.18 -1.03 -20.17
C GLY A 82 -5.64 -0.97 -20.26
N ASP A 83 -4.92 -0.83 -19.15
CA ASP A 83 -3.47 -1.03 -19.15
C ASP A 83 -3.15 -2.51 -19.40
N GLU A 84 -2.68 -2.84 -20.61
CA GLU A 84 -2.41 -4.22 -21.05
C GLU A 84 -1.40 -4.93 -20.14
N ARG A 85 -0.54 -4.19 -19.43
CA ARG A 85 0.41 -4.77 -18.47
C ARG A 85 -0.30 -5.43 -17.29
N PHE A 86 -1.49 -4.94 -16.93
CA PHE A 86 -2.29 -5.40 -15.79
C PHE A 86 -3.58 -6.10 -16.23
N ALA A 87 -3.73 -6.42 -17.52
CA ALA A 87 -4.94 -7.05 -18.05
C ALA A 87 -5.24 -8.43 -17.41
N HIS A 88 -4.23 -9.10 -16.88
CA HIS A 88 -4.34 -10.43 -16.27
C HIS A 88 -4.56 -10.40 -14.75
N VAL A 89 -4.42 -9.25 -14.09
CA VAL A 89 -4.70 -9.11 -12.65
C VAL A 89 -6.11 -8.56 -12.44
N SER A 90 -6.80 -8.96 -11.38
CA SER A 90 -8.16 -8.51 -11.01
C SER A 90 -8.15 -7.26 -10.12
N VAL A 91 -7.03 -6.99 -9.44
CA VAL A 91 -6.91 -5.87 -8.50
C VAL A 91 -6.64 -4.53 -9.20
N ARG A 92 -7.26 -3.45 -8.73
CA ARG A 92 -7.16 -2.09 -9.32
C ARG A 92 -6.99 -0.97 -8.30
N HIS A 93 -7.32 -1.23 -7.04
CA HIS A 93 -7.25 -0.24 -5.97
C HIS A 93 -6.22 -0.64 -4.93
N GLY A 94 -5.95 0.25 -3.99
CA GLY A 94 -5.00 0.04 -2.90
C GLY A 94 -5.62 0.27 -1.54
N MET A 95 -5.02 -0.35 -0.53
CA MET A 95 -5.20 -0.02 0.87
C MET A 95 -3.83 0.01 1.55
N LEU A 96 -3.56 1.07 2.31
CA LEU A 96 -2.37 1.12 3.15
C LEU A 96 -2.62 0.39 4.47
N ILE A 97 -1.65 -0.41 4.91
CA ILE A 97 -1.65 -1.11 6.18
C ILE A 97 -0.32 -0.95 6.90
N ALA A 98 -0.32 -1.26 8.19
CA ALA A 98 0.91 -1.50 8.92
C ALA A 98 1.59 -2.75 8.33
N PRO A 99 2.89 -2.68 7.97
CA PRO A 99 3.59 -3.82 7.41
C PRO A 99 3.66 -5.03 8.35
N TYR A 100 3.47 -6.23 7.83
CA TYR A 100 3.56 -7.48 8.60
C TYR A 100 4.95 -8.13 8.58
N LEU A 101 5.86 -7.66 7.71
CA LEU A 101 7.15 -8.32 7.40
C LEU A 101 8.06 -8.56 8.60
N TRP A 102 7.91 -7.76 9.66
CA TRP A 102 8.79 -7.81 10.83
C TRP A 102 8.22 -8.61 12.01
N GLY A 103 7.02 -9.19 11.89
CA GLY A 103 6.40 -10.00 12.96
C GLY A 103 6.19 -9.25 14.28
N GLY A 104 6.15 -7.91 14.23
CA GLY A 104 6.17 -7.03 15.40
C GLY A 104 6.16 -5.56 14.99
N GLN A 105 6.81 -4.70 15.76
CA GLN A 105 6.86 -3.28 15.45
C GLN A 105 7.57 -3.02 14.12
N THR A 106 6.90 -2.27 13.24
CA THR A 106 7.49 -1.76 12.00
C THR A 106 8.65 -0.82 12.34
N PRO A 107 9.80 -0.93 11.63
CA PRO A 107 10.92 -0.02 11.81
C PRO A 107 10.49 1.45 11.66
N GLN A 108 11.06 2.30 12.51
CA GLN A 108 10.89 3.74 12.48
C GLN A 108 12.26 4.38 12.51
N VAL A 109 12.47 5.39 11.67
CA VAL A 109 13.72 6.15 11.60
C VAL A 109 13.43 7.55 12.10
N ALA A 110 13.98 7.89 13.27
CA ALA A 110 13.96 9.26 13.77
C ALA A 110 15.03 10.07 13.03
N GLU A 111 14.61 11.16 12.40
CA GLU A 111 15.47 12.13 11.72
C GLU A 111 15.27 13.51 12.37
N GLU A 112 16.10 14.49 11.99
CA GLU A 112 15.93 15.84 12.49
C GLU A 112 14.59 16.43 12.01
N GLY A 113 13.66 16.67 12.94
CA GLY A 113 12.37 17.28 12.66
C GLY A 113 11.31 16.37 12.04
N ARG A 114 11.61 15.09 11.79
CA ARG A 114 10.64 14.13 11.23
C ARG A 114 10.84 12.70 11.73
N LEU A 115 9.79 11.89 11.60
CA LEU A 115 9.82 10.44 11.76
C LEU A 115 9.52 9.79 10.40
N THR A 116 10.40 8.93 9.91
CA THR A 116 10.17 8.17 8.68
C THR A 116 9.78 6.74 9.01
N LEU A 117 8.63 6.33 8.48
CA LEU A 117 8.01 5.02 8.66
C LEU A 117 7.94 4.27 7.33
N VAL A 118 7.37 3.07 7.36
CA VAL A 118 7.00 2.34 6.13
C VAL A 118 5.52 1.95 6.21
N CYS A 119 4.78 2.22 5.15
CA CYS A 119 3.42 1.72 4.96
C CYS A 119 3.39 0.64 3.89
N GLN A 120 2.62 -0.42 4.11
CA GLN A 120 2.46 -1.49 3.12
C GLN A 120 1.18 -1.28 2.31
N LEU A 121 1.31 -1.29 1.00
CA LEU A 121 0.24 -1.30 0.03
C LEU A 121 -0.24 -2.73 -0.20
N LEU A 122 -1.52 -2.97 0.08
CA LEU A 122 -2.27 -4.12 -0.41
C LEU A 122 -3.13 -3.69 -1.59
N MET A 123 -3.14 -4.50 -2.65
CA MET A 123 -3.99 -4.27 -3.80
C MET A 123 -5.35 -4.92 -3.59
N LEU A 124 -6.42 -4.23 -3.99
CA LEU A 124 -7.82 -4.62 -3.84
C LEU A 124 -8.51 -4.73 -5.20
N SER A 125 -9.44 -5.68 -5.33
CA SER A 125 -10.40 -5.75 -6.45
C SER A 125 -11.43 -4.61 -6.38
N ASP A 126 -12.25 -4.46 -7.42
CA ASP A 126 -13.34 -3.50 -7.43
C ASP A 126 -14.35 -3.83 -6.31
N ALA A 127 -14.70 -5.10 -6.13
CA ALA A 127 -15.61 -5.56 -5.09
C ALA A 127 -15.07 -5.33 -3.67
N GLU A 128 -13.80 -5.64 -3.41
CA GLU A 128 -13.17 -5.44 -2.10
C GLU A 128 -13.04 -3.97 -1.74
N TYR A 129 -12.70 -3.12 -2.73
CA TYR A 129 -12.63 -1.68 -2.53
C TYR A 129 -14.01 -1.08 -2.26
N ALA A 130 -15.03 -1.46 -3.05
CA ALA A 130 -16.41 -1.03 -2.83
C ALA A 130 -16.90 -1.42 -1.43
N TYR A 131 -16.65 -2.66 -1.01
CA TYR A 131 -16.97 -3.14 0.32
C TYR A 131 -16.25 -2.34 1.41
N ALA A 132 -14.96 -2.04 1.25
CA ALA A 132 -14.22 -1.23 2.22
C ALA A 132 -14.69 0.23 2.29
N VAL A 133 -15.19 0.79 1.19
CA VAL A 133 -15.80 2.13 1.17
C VAL A 133 -17.15 2.13 1.89
N GLU A 134 -17.96 1.07 1.73
CA GLU A 134 -19.29 0.97 2.32
C GLU A 134 -19.24 0.57 3.81
N GLU A 135 -18.48 -0.46 4.15
CA GLU A 135 -18.46 -1.09 5.48
C GLU A 135 -17.23 -0.70 6.31
N GLY A 136 -16.23 -0.07 5.69
CA GLY A 136 -14.99 0.36 6.32
C GLY A 136 -13.88 -0.70 6.29
N VAL A 137 -12.64 -0.22 6.45
CA VAL A 137 -11.43 -1.06 6.46
C VAL A 137 -11.46 -2.17 7.53
N PRO A 138 -11.91 -1.95 8.79
CA PRO A 138 -11.97 -3.02 9.78
C PRO A 138 -12.88 -4.18 9.36
N ALA A 139 -14.01 -3.88 8.72
CA ALA A 139 -14.93 -4.89 8.21
C ALA A 139 -14.29 -5.68 7.06
N LEU A 140 -13.61 -5.01 6.11
CA LEU A 140 -12.86 -5.68 5.05
C LEU A 140 -11.79 -6.63 5.64
N GLN A 141 -11.02 -6.16 6.62
CA GLN A 141 -9.97 -6.96 7.26
C GLN A 141 -10.54 -8.21 7.95
N GLN A 142 -11.69 -8.09 8.60
CA GLN A 142 -12.40 -9.21 9.20
C GLN A 142 -12.88 -10.19 8.11
N ALA A 143 -13.52 -9.69 7.05
CA ALA A 143 -14.02 -10.51 5.95
C ALA A 143 -12.90 -11.29 5.25
N VAL A 144 -11.76 -10.63 4.97
CA VAL A 144 -10.56 -11.27 4.41
C VAL A 144 -10.08 -12.42 5.29
N ALA A 145 -10.01 -12.20 6.61
CA ALA A 145 -9.57 -13.22 7.55
C ALA A 145 -10.54 -14.40 7.65
N GLU A 146 -11.85 -14.13 7.72
CA GLU A 146 -12.89 -15.17 7.83
C GLU A 146 -13.01 -16.03 6.57
N GLN A 147 -12.84 -15.41 5.40
CA GLN A 147 -12.98 -16.07 4.11
C GLN A 147 -11.66 -16.67 3.60
N GLY A 148 -10.54 -16.39 4.28
CA GLY A 148 -9.21 -16.84 3.86
C GLY A 148 -8.79 -16.26 2.51
N ILE A 149 -9.14 -15.00 2.24
CA ILE A 149 -8.79 -14.31 0.99
C ILE A 149 -7.28 -14.09 0.95
N ASP A 150 -6.65 -14.57 -0.11
CA ASP A 150 -5.22 -14.37 -0.31
C ASP A 150 -4.94 -13.03 -1.00
N LEU A 151 -4.70 -11.99 -0.20
CA LEU A 151 -4.42 -10.65 -0.71
C LEU A 151 -3.10 -10.53 -1.49
N LEU A 152 -2.21 -11.53 -1.42
CA LEU A 152 -0.98 -11.57 -2.21
C LEU A 152 -1.23 -12.09 -3.63
N ASP A 153 -2.36 -12.76 -3.88
CA ASP A 153 -2.78 -13.19 -5.20
C ASP A 153 -3.54 -12.06 -5.92
N TRP A 154 -2.88 -11.40 -6.85
CA TRP A 154 -3.49 -10.32 -7.64
C TRP A 154 -4.40 -10.81 -8.76
N GLN A 155 -4.46 -12.12 -9.00
CA GLN A 155 -5.34 -12.76 -9.99
C GLN A 155 -6.53 -13.46 -9.33
N ARG A 156 -6.68 -13.31 -8.01
CA ARG A 156 -7.79 -13.93 -7.25
C ARG A 156 -9.15 -13.56 -7.84
N SER A 157 -10.07 -14.50 -7.78
CA SER A 157 -11.46 -14.29 -8.20
C SER A 157 -12.15 -13.26 -7.28
N GLU A 158 -13.03 -12.46 -7.89
CA GLU A 158 -13.97 -11.61 -7.15
C GLU A 158 -15.09 -12.42 -6.46
#